data_AF-A0AA96QYY3-F1
#
_entry.id   AF-A0AA96QYY3-F1
#
_cell.length_a   1.000
_cell.length_b   1.000
_cell.length_c   1.000
_cell.angle_alpha   90.00
_cell.angle_beta   90.00
_cell.angle_gamma   90.00
#
_symmetry.space_group_name_H-M   'P 1'
#
loop_
_entity.id
_entity.type
_entity.pdbx_description
1 polymer ?
#
loop_
_entity_poly.entity_id
_entity_poly.type
_entity_poly.pdbx_seq_one_letter_code
_entity_poly.pdbx_strand_id
1 'polypeptide(L)'
;MPGFRQRRSHVRRPVPEGSEAGRELAALLDRLDLAADQVHAWVNEHESLVRQAYELGATQHEIAPRAQVAQSTVSRMLARDTTV
;
A
#
# COMPACT_ATOMS: atom_id res chain seq x y z
N MET A 1 -38.72 -15.75 24.15
CA MET A 1 -37.69 -16.51 23.41
C MET A 1 -37.16 -15.64 22.28
N PRO A 2 -35.97 -15.04 22.38
CA PRO A 2 -35.42 -14.25 21.29
C PRO A 2 -34.80 -15.17 20.23
N GLY A 3 -35.29 -15.06 19.00
CA GLY A 3 -34.80 -15.81 17.85
C GLY A 3 -33.38 -15.39 17.49
N PHE A 4 -32.47 -16.35 17.52
CA PHE A 4 -31.11 -16.19 17.02
C PHE A 4 -31.16 -15.92 15.50
N ARG A 5 -30.97 -14.66 15.11
CA ARG A 5 -30.77 -14.27 13.71
C ARG A 5 -29.38 -14.76 13.31
N GLN A 6 -29.31 -15.93 12.67
CA GLN A 6 -28.06 -16.45 12.11
C GLN A 6 -27.48 -15.40 11.15
N ARG A 7 -26.34 -14.81 11.52
CA ARG A 7 -25.51 -14.03 10.59
C ARG A 7 -25.00 -15.01 9.56
N ARG A 8 -25.57 -14.98 8.35
CA ARG A 8 -25.02 -15.70 7.19
C ARG A 8 -23.62 -15.13 6.91
N SER A 9 -22.59 -15.80 7.40
CA SER A 9 -21.23 -15.62 6.92
C SER A 9 -21.20 -16.06 5.46
N HIS A 10 -21.14 -15.11 4.53
CA HIS A 10 -20.88 -15.41 3.12
C HIS A 10 -19.42 -15.85 2.97
N VAL A 11 -19.12 -17.07 3.41
CA VAL A 11 -17.88 -17.75 3.08
C VAL A 11 -17.98 -18.07 1.60
N ARG A 12 -17.29 -17.29 0.76
CA ARG A 12 -17.14 -17.65 -0.67
C ARG A 12 -16.47 -19.02 -0.70
N ARG A 13 -17.08 -19.98 -1.40
CA ARG A 13 -16.42 -21.25 -1.67
C ARG A 13 -15.17 -20.97 -2.51
N PRO A 14 -14.03 -21.61 -2.20
CA PRO A 14 -12.84 -21.46 -3.02
C PRO A 14 -13.13 -21.92 -4.46
N VAL A 15 -12.60 -21.17 -5.41
CA VAL A 15 -12.74 -21.49 -6.84
C VAL A 15 -11.86 -22.72 -7.14
N PRO A 16 -12.38 -23.77 -7.81
CA PRO A 16 -11.56 -24.91 -8.17
C PRO A 16 -10.37 -24.50 -9.07
N GLU A 17 -9.15 -24.84 -8.68
CA GLU A 17 -7.91 -24.39 -9.34
C GLU A 17 -7.83 -24.77 -10.83
N GLY A 18 -8.38 -25.92 -11.21
CA GLY A 18 -8.43 -26.39 -12.61
C GLY A 18 -9.54 -25.78 -13.47
N SER A 19 -10.44 -24.98 -12.88
CA SER A 19 -11.51 -24.32 -13.62
C SER A 19 -10.99 -23.07 -14.36
N GLU A 20 -11.73 -22.62 -15.37
CA GLU A 20 -11.44 -21.35 -16.06
C GLU A 20 -11.39 -20.17 -15.08
N ALA A 21 -12.41 -20.08 -14.20
CA ALA A 21 -12.44 -19.09 -13.13
C ALA A 21 -11.25 -19.20 -12.16
N GLY A 22 -10.73 -20.41 -11.92
CA GLY A 22 -9.56 -20.64 -11.08
C GLY A 22 -8.28 -20.08 -11.72
N ARG A 23 -8.11 -20.30 -13.02
CA ARG A 23 -6.99 -19.74 -13.81
C ARG A 23 -7.06 -18.23 -13.91
N GLU A 24 -8.25 -17.67 -14.13
CA GLU A 24 -8.46 -16.21 -14.15
C GLU A 24 -8.15 -15.59 -12.79
N LEU A 25 -8.58 -16.22 -11.70
CA LEU A 25 -8.26 -15.77 -10.34
C LEU A 25 -6.76 -15.81 -10.09
N ALA A 26 -6.07 -16.90 -10.44
CA ALA A 26 -4.62 -17.01 -10.29
C ALA A 26 -3.90 -15.88 -11.03
N ALA A 27 -4.26 -15.63 -12.30
CA ALA A 27 -3.67 -14.54 -13.08
C ALA A 27 -3.94 -13.14 -12.49
N LEU A 28 -5.10 -12.92 -11.85
CA LEU A 28 -5.37 -11.67 -11.14
C LEU A 28 -4.54 -11.53 -9.87
N LEU A 29 -4.33 -12.61 -9.12
CA LEU A 29 -3.47 -12.60 -7.93
C LEU A 29 -2.01 -12.33 -8.32
N ASP A 30 -1.49 -12.98 -9.35
CA ASP A 30 -0.14 -12.71 -9.87
C ASP A 30 0.01 -11.24 -10.28
N ARG A 31 -1.04 -10.65 -10.87
CA ARG A 31 -1.05 -9.23 -11.24
C ARG A 31 -1.09 -8.31 -10.02
N LEU A 32 -1.76 -8.72 -8.94
CA LEU A 32 -1.76 -7.97 -7.68
C LEU A 32 -0.38 -8.00 -7.03
N ASP A 33 0.30 -9.14 -7.06
CA ASP A 33 1.68 -9.26 -6.53
C ASP A 33 2.63 -8.35 -7.31
N LEU A 34 2.56 -8.36 -8.65
CA LEU A 34 3.33 -7.43 -9.47
C LEU A 34 2.99 -5.96 -9.19
N ALA A 35 1.71 -5.64 -8.99
CA ALA A 35 1.30 -4.29 -8.64
C ALA A 35 1.80 -3.88 -7.25
N ALA A 36 1.83 -4.81 -6.29
CA ALA A 36 2.39 -4.57 -4.97
C ALA A 36 3.89 -4.25 -5.05
N ASP A 37 4.65 -5.01 -5.82
CA ASP A 37 6.07 -4.75 -6.06
C ASP A 37 6.31 -3.36 -6.68
N GLN A 38 5.47 -2.97 -7.66
CA GLN A 38 5.55 -1.64 -8.27
C GLN A 38 5.21 -0.52 -7.27
N VAL A 39 4.19 -0.72 -6.43
CA VAL A 39 3.86 0.22 -5.36
C VAL A 39 5.01 0.34 -4.37
N HIS A 40 5.62 -0.78 -3.97
CA HIS A 40 6.77 -0.77 -3.08
C HIS A 40 7.97 -0.02 -3.68
N ALA A 41 8.30 -0.29 -4.95
CA ALA A 41 9.37 0.40 -5.66
C ALA A 41 9.10 1.91 -5.74
N TRP A 42 7.87 2.31 -6.08
CA TRP A 42 7.48 3.71 -6.15
C TRP A 42 7.52 4.41 -4.79
N VAL A 43 7.05 3.76 -3.72
CA VAL A 43 7.10 4.31 -2.36
C VAL A 43 8.54 4.54 -1.92
N ASN A 44 9.45 3.59 -2.19
CA ASN A 44 10.87 3.74 -1.85
C ASN A 44 11.52 4.92 -2.58
N GLU A 45 11.22 5.08 -3.89
CA GLU A 45 11.69 6.22 -4.67
C GLU A 45 11.11 7.54 -4.14
N HIS A 46 9.82 7.56 -3.82
CA HIS A 46 9.14 8.74 -3.27
C HIS A 46 9.74 9.18 -1.93
N GLU A 47 9.99 8.25 -1.01
CA GLU A 47 10.67 8.53 0.26
C GLU A 47 12.12 9.01 0.03
N SER A 48 12.83 8.43 -0.93
CA SER A 48 14.18 8.86 -1.33
C SER A 48 14.21 10.31 -1.82
N LEU A 49 13.28 10.70 -2.69
CA LEU A 49 13.17 12.07 -3.19
C LEU A 49 12.84 13.07 -2.09
N VAL A 50 11.97 12.69 -1.14
CA VAL A 50 11.65 13.51 0.04
C VAL A 50 12.90 13.77 0.88
N ARG A 51 13.72 12.75 1.12
CA ARG A 51 15.00 12.90 1.84
C ARG A 51 15.98 13.79 1.10
N GLN A 52 16.23 13.51 -0.18
CA GLN A 52 17.16 14.31 -0.99
C GLN A 52 16.75 15.79 -1.01
N ALA A 53 15.45 16.09 -1.14
CA ALA A 53 14.96 17.47 -1.08
C ALA A 53 15.25 18.13 0.28
N TYR A 54 15.05 17.40 1.38
CA TYR A 54 15.35 17.89 2.72
C TYR A 54 16.85 18.11 2.96
N GLU A 55 17.70 17.19 2.51
CA GLU A 55 19.16 17.29 2.58
C GLU A 55 19.71 18.47 1.77
N LEU A 56 19.07 18.80 0.65
CA LEU A 56 19.35 20.00 -0.15
C LEU A 56 18.82 21.30 0.49
N GLY A 57 18.19 21.22 1.67
CA GLY A 57 17.76 22.36 2.46
C GLY A 57 16.30 22.78 2.27
N ALA A 58 15.49 22.02 1.51
CA ALA A 58 14.07 22.31 1.41
C ALA A 58 13.36 22.06 2.75
N THR A 59 12.45 22.97 3.12
CA THR A 59 11.67 22.80 4.34
C THR A 59 10.58 21.75 4.15
N GLN A 60 10.13 21.12 5.24
CA GLN A 60 9.01 20.17 5.18
C GLN A 60 7.72 20.80 4.62
N HIS A 61 7.52 22.11 4.85
CA HIS A 61 6.41 22.89 4.30
C HIS A 61 6.50 22.98 2.76
N GLU A 62 7.69 23.09 2.18
CA GLU A 62 7.87 23.14 0.73
C GLU A 62 7.75 21.76 0.07
N ILE A 63 8.19 20.71 0.77
CA ILE A 63 8.18 19.32 0.29
C ILE A 63 6.76 18.75 0.27
N ALA A 64 6.01 18.91 1.36
CA ALA A 64 4.67 18.32 1.55
C ALA A 64 3.71 18.49 0.35
N PRO A 65 3.48 19.71 -0.19
CA PRO A 65 2.57 19.88 -1.33
C PRO A 65 3.09 19.24 -2.62
N ARG A 66 4.41 19.20 -2.83
CA ARG A 66 5.04 18.58 -4.02
C ARG A 66 4.99 17.05 -3.96
N ALA A 67 5.20 16.51 -2.76
CA ALA A 67 5.09 15.09 -2.47
C ALA A 67 3.63 14.62 -2.33
N GLN A 68 2.66 15.55 -2.35
CA GLN A 68 1.22 15.28 -2.17
C GLN A 68 0.88 14.56 -0.87
N VAL A 69 1.56 14.93 0.22
CA VAL A 69 1.35 14.36 1.55
C VAL A 69 1.23 15.45 2.60
N ALA A 70 0.69 15.11 3.76
CA ALA A 70 0.72 16.01 4.91
C ALA A 70 2.16 16.25 5.39
N GLN A 71 2.44 17.43 5.94
CA GLN A 71 3.75 17.75 6.53
C GLN A 71 4.16 16.75 7.63
N SER A 72 3.21 16.27 8.43
CA SER A 72 3.45 15.24 9.45
C SER A 72 3.86 13.88 8.85
N THR A 73 3.49 13.60 7.61
CA THR A 73 3.96 12.43 6.88
C THR A 73 5.42 12.61 6.44
N VAL A 74 5.79 13.80 5.95
CA VAL A 74 7.20 14.14 5.65
C VAL A 74 8.07 13.96 6.90
N SER A 75 7.63 14.51 8.05
CA SER A 75 8.34 14.34 9.32
C SER A 75 8.55 12.86 9.70
N ARG A 76 7.52 12.02 9.55
CA ARG A 76 7.62 10.57 9.80
C ARG A 76 8.56 9.86 8.82
N MET A 77 8.56 10.24 7.54
CA MET A 77 9.47 9.68 6.54
C MET A 77 10.93 9.97 6.90
N LEU A 78 11.24 11.21 7.31
CA LEU A 78 12.59 11.60 7.73
C LEU A 78 13.03 10.91 9.03
N ALA A 79 12.11 10.70 9.98
CA ALA A 79 12.41 10.06 11.25
C ALA A 79 12.70 8.56 11.14
N ARG A 80 12.12 7.86 10.16
CA ARG A 80 12.35 6.42 9.95
C ARG A 80 13.81 6.10 9.63
N ASP A 81 14.48 7.00 8.90
CA ASP A 81 15.87 6.84 8.48
C ASP A 81 16.88 7.04 9.62
N THR A 82 16.51 7.76 10.68
CA THR A 82 17.42 8.03 11.82
C THR A 82 17.58 6.82 12.75
N THR A 83 16.93 5.69 12.44
CA THR A 83 16.88 4.49 13.29
C THR A 83 17.85 3.39 12.84
N VAL A 84 18.89 3.73 12.07
CA VAL A 84 19.97 2.82 11.65
C VAL A 84 21.26 3.12 12.41
#